data_AF-M9MGH4-F1
#
_entry.id   AF-M9MGH4-F1
#
_cell.length_a   1.000
_cell.length_b   1.000
_cell.length_c   1.000
_cell.angle_alpha   90.00
_cell.angle_beta   90.00
_cell.angle_gamma   90.00
#
_symmetry.space_group_name_H-M   'P 1'
#
loop_
_entity.id
_entity.type
_entity.pdbx_description
1 polymer ?
#
loop_
_entity_poly.entity_id
_entity_poly.type
_entity_poly.pdbx_seq_one_letter_code
_entity_poly.pdbx_strand_id
1 'polypeptide(L)'
;MKPVLARVAAASRASRASRVSCASTSAAPRAVHLTRTAHILDLAKTAPAGPSFRRGYSTAPNQQQVLQSFGTPFAQFVYTLSRIARIITFSAVGVATIGLVSFEAAHQYVEHIAMPAEAASAPSNDEYGWNQLALEESWSGSPAHRGTDPRLGIKGRHAVRSAWMCVNWGGGIAPGVLFGGGAAGNAGLGRTAITSMASAKQLRVDDGMLLAMQYLNVAVKIAASKGIKLPETDAIRAGLVQPGQTLGNVDPLALALEAKLAAVKERQGSKGAMESAIGNYEKLYDIASLADHGDRSSRLVRLATKLGDLHSALGRNDDAQQWLQRAIAIAAAAGAHTPNSPTTAAPEAKDKPRSGLRGWFGSAPTPDSSTEAQPEPAPAAAAAGVVATPVLTRSLITALVASSAHYARSASGASLQSALQTQMSALQLSTAELERLASTPATRDAELHALWITHHQSILELHVAETMYAISKSGSLPRLLPFGKMDAKRQPIQWLVQADERATGVVAALSQEGELASRWKGERQVEAAAARVLRDAKRVKETANRSRTTLEAK
;
A
#
# COMPACT_ATOMS: atom_id res chain seq x y z
N MET A 1 21.75 44.76 -28.05
CA MET A 1 21.94 43.31 -27.81
C MET A 1 20.58 42.64 -27.94
N LYS A 2 20.46 41.69 -28.87
CA LYS A 2 19.20 41.08 -29.34
C LYS A 2 18.69 39.99 -28.37
N PRO A 3 17.37 39.83 -28.16
CA PRO A 3 16.81 38.66 -27.50
C PRO A 3 16.51 37.56 -28.52
N VAL A 4 16.94 36.34 -28.25
CA VAL A 4 16.57 35.14 -29.01
C VAL A 4 15.37 34.49 -28.31
N LEU A 5 14.17 34.78 -28.83
CA LEU A 5 12.95 34.03 -28.59
C LEU A 5 12.84 32.96 -29.68
N ALA A 6 13.05 31.69 -29.33
CA ALA A 6 12.79 30.57 -30.24
C ALA A 6 11.34 30.08 -30.05
N ARG A 7 10.49 30.49 -30.99
CA ARG A 7 9.22 29.84 -31.33
C ARG A 7 9.51 28.44 -31.85
N VAL A 8 8.81 27.42 -31.34
CA VAL A 8 8.61 26.16 -32.07
C VAL A 8 7.16 26.08 -32.50
N ALA A 9 7.00 25.98 -33.82
CA ALA A 9 5.76 26.00 -34.54
C ALA A 9 4.98 24.68 -34.39
N ALA A 10 3.67 24.82 -34.44
CA ALA A 10 2.70 23.76 -34.59
C ALA A 10 2.98 22.90 -35.82
N ALA A 11 2.98 21.57 -35.63
CA ALA A 11 2.81 20.60 -36.70
C ALA A 11 1.57 19.76 -36.39
N SER A 12 0.45 20.15 -36.99
CA SER A 12 -0.74 19.33 -37.13
C SER A 12 -0.42 18.16 -38.05
N ARG A 13 -0.49 16.92 -37.56
CA ARG A 13 -0.59 15.73 -38.43
C ARG A 13 -1.68 14.78 -37.97
N ALA A 14 -2.59 14.62 -38.92
CA ALA A 14 -3.68 13.69 -39.08
C ALA A 14 -3.66 12.41 -38.22
N SER A 15 -4.82 12.17 -37.60
CA SER A 15 -5.23 10.92 -37.02
C SER A 15 -5.09 9.75 -38.00
N ARG A 16 -4.38 8.70 -37.61
CA ARG A 16 -4.52 7.38 -38.24
C ARG A 16 -5.05 6.42 -37.19
N ALA A 17 -6.35 6.17 -37.25
CA ALA A 17 -7.03 5.16 -36.46
C ALA A 17 -6.51 3.78 -36.89
N SER A 18 -5.78 3.09 -36.02
CA SER A 18 -5.48 1.67 -36.20
C SER A 18 -6.57 0.85 -35.52
N ARG A 19 -7.48 0.30 -36.34
CA ARG A 19 -8.38 -0.79 -35.97
C ARG A 19 -7.54 -2.02 -35.68
N VAL A 20 -7.54 -2.50 -34.44
CA VAL A 20 -7.03 -3.84 -34.11
C VAL A 20 -8.11 -4.83 -34.50
N SER A 21 -7.85 -5.56 -35.58
CA SER A 21 -8.67 -6.69 -36.04
C SER A 21 -8.31 -7.92 -35.19
N CYS A 22 -9.26 -8.44 -34.42
CA CYS A 22 -9.13 -9.71 -33.71
C CYS A 22 -9.30 -10.85 -34.72
N ALA A 23 -8.19 -11.39 -35.22
CA ALA A 23 -8.20 -12.65 -35.98
C ALA A 23 -8.20 -13.83 -35.00
N SER A 24 -9.36 -14.47 -34.89
CA SER A 24 -9.58 -15.77 -34.28
C SER A 24 -9.09 -16.86 -35.24
N THR A 25 -8.07 -17.61 -34.86
CA THR A 25 -7.71 -18.88 -35.51
C THR A 25 -7.74 -20.02 -34.49
N SER A 26 -8.92 -20.62 -34.39
CA SER A 26 -9.14 -21.96 -33.83
C SER A 26 -8.61 -22.99 -34.82
N ALA A 27 -7.53 -23.70 -34.46
CA ALA A 27 -7.07 -24.88 -35.17
C ALA A 27 -7.33 -26.12 -34.30
N ALA A 28 -8.28 -26.95 -34.74
CA ALA A 28 -8.62 -28.23 -34.15
C ALA A 28 -7.56 -29.30 -34.51
N PRO A 29 -7.23 -30.24 -33.59
CA PRO A 29 -6.48 -31.43 -33.98
C PRO A 29 -7.42 -32.46 -34.62
N ARG A 30 -7.10 -32.81 -35.88
CA ARG A 30 -7.66 -33.95 -36.62
C ARG A 30 -7.21 -35.26 -35.97
N ALA A 31 -8.16 -36.04 -35.50
CA ALA A 31 -7.97 -37.46 -35.18
C ALA A 31 -7.85 -38.27 -36.48
N VAL A 32 -6.77 -39.04 -36.63
CA VAL A 32 -6.63 -40.05 -37.67
C VAL A 32 -6.76 -41.42 -37.01
N HIS A 33 -7.94 -42.01 -37.15
CA HIS A 33 -8.16 -43.44 -36.98
C HIS A 33 -7.60 -44.17 -38.21
N LEU A 34 -6.69 -45.12 -38.02
CA LEU A 34 -6.39 -46.15 -39.00
C LEU A 34 -6.36 -47.52 -38.30
N THR A 35 -7.50 -48.19 -38.40
CA THR A 35 -7.72 -49.61 -38.18
C THR A 35 -6.90 -50.44 -39.16
N ARG A 36 -6.07 -51.35 -38.66
CA ARG A 36 -5.43 -52.42 -39.44
C ARG A 36 -5.69 -53.76 -38.78
N THR A 37 -6.85 -54.32 -39.04
CA THR A 37 -7.21 -55.72 -38.76
C THR A 37 -6.73 -56.59 -39.92
N ALA A 38 -5.72 -57.41 -39.68
CA ALA A 38 -5.29 -58.43 -40.62
C ALA A 38 -6.16 -59.68 -40.43
N HIS A 39 -6.94 -60.01 -41.45
CA HIS A 39 -7.53 -61.33 -41.63
C HIS A 39 -6.44 -62.30 -42.08
N ILE A 40 -6.17 -63.33 -41.28
CA ILE A 40 -5.49 -64.55 -41.75
C ILE A 40 -6.58 -65.60 -41.93
N LEU A 41 -6.85 -65.90 -43.19
CA LEU A 41 -7.52 -67.10 -43.64
C LEU A 41 -6.60 -68.27 -43.31
N ASP A 42 -7.10 -69.26 -42.56
CA ASP A 42 -6.42 -70.54 -42.48
C ASP A 42 -7.35 -71.68 -42.91
N LEU A 43 -6.75 -72.54 -43.69
CA LEU A 43 -7.34 -73.38 -44.72
C LEU A 43 -7.79 -74.71 -44.11
N ALA A 44 -8.91 -75.22 -44.60
CA ALA A 44 -9.41 -76.55 -44.30
C ALA A 44 -8.38 -77.64 -44.63
N LYS A 45 -8.14 -78.57 -43.67
CA LYS A 45 -7.60 -79.89 -43.99
C LYS A 45 -8.33 -80.97 -43.18
N THR A 46 -8.99 -81.82 -43.93
CA THR A 46 -9.73 -83.03 -43.56
C THR A 46 -8.81 -84.15 -43.09
N ALA A 47 -9.22 -84.89 -42.05
CA ALA A 47 -8.66 -86.18 -41.66
C ALA A 47 -9.63 -86.93 -40.69
N PRO A 48 -9.51 -88.25 -40.47
CA PRO A 48 -10.61 -89.20 -40.61
C PRO A 48 -11.26 -89.66 -39.30
N ALA A 49 -12.43 -90.28 -39.47
CA ALA A 49 -13.25 -90.92 -38.46
C ALA A 49 -12.47 -91.99 -37.65
N GLY A 50 -12.43 -91.78 -36.33
CA GLY A 50 -11.98 -92.75 -35.33
C GLY A 50 -13.12 -93.13 -34.37
N PRO A 51 -13.07 -94.32 -33.74
CA PRO A 51 -14.21 -94.98 -33.14
C PRO A 51 -14.73 -94.30 -31.86
N SER A 52 -16.06 -94.36 -31.73
CA SER A 52 -16.86 -93.82 -30.64
C SER A 52 -16.58 -94.54 -29.31
N PHE A 53 -15.67 -94.00 -28.50
CA PHE A 53 -15.61 -94.32 -27.09
C PHE A 53 -16.66 -93.52 -26.33
N ARG A 54 -17.66 -94.22 -25.78
CA ARG A 54 -18.61 -93.68 -24.80
C ARG A 54 -17.82 -93.16 -23.58
N ARG A 55 -17.62 -91.84 -23.48
CA ARG A 55 -17.11 -91.20 -22.26
C ARG A 55 -18.17 -91.34 -21.16
N GLY A 56 -17.78 -91.94 -20.05
CA GLY A 56 -18.55 -91.86 -18.82
C GLY A 56 -18.69 -90.39 -18.42
N TYR A 57 -19.93 -89.93 -18.27
CA TYR A 57 -20.23 -88.64 -17.68
C TYR A 57 -19.80 -88.68 -16.22
N SER A 58 -18.61 -88.16 -15.93
CA SER A 58 -18.22 -87.85 -14.57
C SER A 58 -19.08 -86.67 -14.12
N THR A 59 -20.02 -86.95 -13.22
CA THR A 59 -20.88 -85.96 -12.55
C THR A 59 -20.18 -85.28 -11.38
N ALA A 60 -18.89 -85.57 -11.15
CA ALA A 60 -18.10 -84.82 -10.18
C ALA A 60 -17.80 -83.42 -10.75
N PRO A 61 -18.21 -82.33 -10.08
CA PRO A 61 -17.96 -80.98 -10.55
C PRO A 61 -16.45 -80.81 -10.71
N ASN A 62 -16.01 -80.54 -11.94
CA ASN A 62 -14.61 -80.38 -12.26
C ASN A 62 -14.09 -79.14 -11.52
N GLN A 63 -13.50 -79.33 -10.35
CA GLN A 63 -12.98 -78.24 -9.50
C GLN A 63 -11.98 -77.38 -10.26
N GLN A 64 -11.26 -77.96 -11.23
CA GLN A 64 -10.34 -77.21 -12.10
C GLN A 64 -11.09 -76.27 -13.04
N GLN A 65 -12.29 -76.64 -13.50
CA GLN A 65 -13.11 -75.80 -14.38
C GLN A 65 -13.75 -74.63 -13.62
N VAL A 66 -14.12 -74.84 -12.34
CA VAL A 66 -14.59 -73.77 -11.45
C VAL A 66 -13.44 -72.82 -11.07
N LEU A 67 -12.26 -73.35 -10.75
CA LEU A 67 -11.10 -72.51 -10.46
C LEU A 67 -10.63 -71.72 -11.70
N GLN A 68 -10.73 -72.28 -12.90
CA GLN A 68 -10.39 -71.57 -14.13
C GLN A 68 -11.43 -70.50 -14.50
N SER A 69 -12.73 -70.76 -14.27
CA SER A 69 -13.80 -69.80 -14.59
C SER A 69 -13.81 -68.60 -13.65
N PHE A 70 -13.41 -68.76 -12.38
CA PHE A 70 -13.33 -67.65 -11.42
C PHE A 70 -11.93 -67.02 -11.29
N GLY A 71 -10.87 -67.80 -11.52
CA GLY A 71 -9.49 -67.32 -11.36
C GLY A 71 -9.10 -66.28 -12.41
N THR A 72 -9.50 -66.46 -13.66
CA THR A 72 -9.14 -65.54 -14.75
C THR A 72 -9.83 -64.17 -14.65
N PRO A 73 -11.14 -64.05 -14.38
CA PRO A 73 -11.77 -62.74 -14.18
C PRO A 73 -11.33 -62.06 -12.89
N PHE A 74 -11.07 -62.82 -11.82
CA PHE A 74 -10.56 -62.25 -10.56
C PHE A 74 -9.15 -61.67 -10.72
N ALA A 75 -8.25 -62.38 -11.39
CA ALA A 75 -6.91 -61.86 -11.68
C ALA A 75 -6.97 -60.58 -12.54
N GLN A 76 -7.88 -60.52 -13.53
CA GLN A 76 -8.12 -59.31 -14.31
C GLN A 76 -8.70 -58.17 -13.46
N PHE A 77 -9.62 -58.46 -12.53
CA PHE A 77 -10.15 -57.48 -11.58
C PHE A 77 -9.04 -56.92 -10.67
N VAL A 78 -8.21 -57.77 -10.09
CA VAL A 78 -7.09 -57.32 -9.24
C VAL A 78 -6.07 -56.51 -10.05
N TYR A 79 -5.76 -56.92 -11.29
CA TYR A 79 -4.87 -56.18 -12.17
C TYR A 79 -5.44 -54.81 -12.56
N THR A 80 -6.72 -54.75 -12.91
CA THR A 80 -7.40 -53.48 -13.24
C THR A 80 -7.47 -52.56 -12.03
N LEU A 81 -7.83 -53.07 -10.85
CA LEU A 81 -7.82 -52.31 -9.60
C LEU A 81 -6.41 -51.79 -9.26
N SER A 82 -5.38 -52.63 -9.39
CA SER A 82 -3.99 -52.22 -9.17
C SER A 82 -3.55 -51.13 -10.15
N ARG A 83 -3.94 -51.24 -11.43
CA ARG A 83 -3.65 -50.23 -12.45
C ARG A 83 -4.35 -48.91 -12.14
N ILE A 84 -5.63 -48.93 -11.76
CA ILE A 84 -6.40 -47.75 -11.36
C ILE A 84 -5.76 -47.11 -10.12
N ALA A 85 -5.43 -47.89 -9.10
CA ALA A 85 -4.78 -47.39 -7.89
C ALA A 85 -3.45 -46.70 -8.20
N ARG A 86 -2.60 -47.27 -9.08
CA ARG A 86 -1.36 -46.63 -9.51
C ARG A 86 -1.61 -45.32 -10.26
N ILE A 87 -2.59 -45.28 -11.17
CA ILE A 87 -2.95 -44.04 -11.89
C ILE A 87 -3.38 -42.97 -10.88
N ILE A 88 -4.26 -43.29 -9.95
CA ILE A 88 -4.72 -42.35 -8.91
C ILE A 88 -3.54 -41.86 -8.07
N THR A 89 -2.67 -42.76 -7.60
CA THR A 89 -1.49 -42.39 -6.80
C THR A 89 -0.52 -41.52 -7.58
N PHE A 90 -0.18 -41.87 -8.81
CA PHE A 90 0.73 -41.07 -9.65
C PHE A 90 0.11 -39.73 -10.03
N SER A 91 -1.19 -39.67 -10.30
CA SER A 91 -1.90 -38.41 -10.52
C SER A 91 -1.91 -37.54 -9.27
N ALA A 92 -2.19 -38.12 -8.09
CA ALA A 92 -2.19 -37.38 -6.83
C ALA A 92 -0.79 -36.83 -6.49
N VAL A 93 0.25 -37.64 -6.63
CA VAL A 93 1.65 -37.21 -6.45
C VAL A 93 2.03 -36.15 -7.48
N GLY A 94 1.61 -36.31 -8.75
CA GLY A 94 1.85 -35.33 -9.81
C GLY A 94 1.21 -33.98 -9.49
N VAL A 95 -0.06 -33.97 -9.12
CA VAL A 95 -0.79 -32.74 -8.73
C VAL A 95 -0.14 -32.09 -7.50
N ALA A 96 0.21 -32.88 -6.47
CA ALA A 96 0.87 -32.36 -5.28
C ALA A 96 2.25 -31.75 -5.60
N THR A 97 3.02 -32.40 -6.46
CA THR A 97 4.36 -31.93 -6.87
C THR A 97 4.25 -30.63 -7.66
N ILE A 98 3.35 -30.58 -8.65
CA ILE A 98 3.10 -29.36 -9.43
C ILE A 98 2.64 -28.23 -8.51
N GLY A 99 1.72 -28.50 -7.58
CA GLY A 99 1.25 -27.52 -6.61
C GLY A 99 2.37 -26.94 -5.75
N LEU A 100 3.25 -27.79 -5.21
CA LEU A 100 4.40 -27.35 -4.41
C LEU A 100 5.39 -26.52 -5.23
N VAL A 101 5.71 -26.96 -6.45
CA VAL A 101 6.63 -26.25 -7.36
C VAL A 101 6.05 -24.90 -7.75
N SER A 102 4.76 -24.84 -8.13
CA SER A 102 4.08 -23.59 -8.46
C SER A 102 4.02 -22.63 -7.27
N PHE A 103 3.78 -23.15 -6.06
CA PHE A 103 3.78 -22.36 -4.83
C PHE A 103 5.14 -21.71 -4.55
N GLU A 104 6.23 -22.48 -4.57
CA GLU A 104 7.57 -21.93 -4.36
C GLU A 104 7.96 -20.99 -5.52
N ALA A 105 7.64 -21.35 -6.77
CA ALA A 105 7.93 -20.50 -7.93
C ALA A 105 7.23 -19.13 -7.82
N ALA A 106 5.99 -19.07 -7.37
CA ALA A 106 5.28 -17.82 -7.11
C ALA A 106 6.01 -16.98 -6.05
N HIS A 107 6.48 -17.61 -4.98
CA HIS A 107 7.25 -16.95 -3.94
C HIS A 107 8.62 -16.46 -4.41
N GLN A 108 9.32 -17.22 -5.25
CA GLN A 108 10.59 -16.79 -5.85
C GLN A 108 10.39 -15.65 -6.86
N TYR A 109 9.31 -15.69 -7.63
CA TYR A 109 8.91 -14.58 -8.50
C TYR A 109 8.67 -13.31 -7.67
N VAL A 110 7.95 -13.41 -6.56
CA VAL A 110 7.73 -12.27 -5.67
C VAL A 110 9.03 -11.79 -5.06
N GLU A 111 9.88 -12.66 -4.52
CA GLU A 111 11.18 -12.28 -3.95
C GLU A 111 12.08 -11.52 -4.94
N HIS A 112 12.16 -11.99 -6.18
CA HIS A 112 13.18 -11.51 -7.11
C HIS A 112 12.67 -10.50 -8.14
N ILE A 113 11.37 -10.55 -8.47
CA ILE A 113 10.77 -9.76 -9.55
C ILE A 113 9.73 -8.76 -9.02
N ALA A 114 8.81 -9.19 -8.14
CA ALA A 114 7.65 -8.39 -7.75
C ALA A 114 7.82 -7.55 -6.47
N MET A 115 8.63 -8.03 -5.51
CA MET A 115 9.20 -7.33 -4.35
C MET A 115 10.71 -7.08 -4.51
N PRO A 116 11.11 -6.41 -5.58
CA PRO A 116 12.50 -6.11 -5.81
C PRO A 116 12.97 -5.22 -4.68
N ALA A 117 13.90 -5.75 -3.93
CA ALA A 117 14.46 -5.00 -2.83
C ALA A 117 15.53 -4.06 -3.30
N GLU A 118 15.50 -2.94 -2.62
CA GLU A 118 16.48 -1.90 -2.72
C GLU A 118 17.62 -2.37 -1.83
N ALA A 119 18.60 -3.05 -2.44
CA ALA A 119 19.94 -2.89 -1.90
C ALA A 119 20.19 -1.38 -2.02
N ALA A 120 20.35 -0.70 -0.89
CA ALA A 120 20.99 0.58 -0.91
C ALA A 120 22.38 0.30 -1.51
N SER A 121 22.56 0.59 -2.80
CA SER A 121 23.81 1.24 -3.20
C SER A 121 24.04 2.27 -2.10
N ALA A 122 25.19 2.32 -1.47
CA ALA A 122 25.42 3.33 -0.45
C ALA A 122 25.86 4.63 -1.16
N PRO A 123 24.99 5.53 -1.66
CA PRO A 123 25.44 6.89 -1.84
C PRO A 123 25.64 7.45 -0.44
N SER A 124 26.82 8.01 -0.19
CA SER A 124 27.18 8.65 1.07
C SER A 124 26.36 9.91 1.38
N ASN A 125 25.33 10.23 0.59
CA ASN A 125 24.52 11.44 0.76
C ASN A 125 23.09 11.24 0.21
N ASP A 126 22.16 10.71 1.01
CA ASP A 126 20.72 10.72 0.72
C ASP A 126 20.10 12.07 1.11
N GLU A 127 20.68 13.17 0.62
CA GLU A 127 20.30 14.54 0.99
C GLU A 127 18.80 14.81 0.82
N TYR A 128 18.22 14.23 -0.24
CA TYR A 128 16.81 14.38 -0.54
C TYR A 128 15.91 13.39 0.19
N GLY A 129 16.44 12.35 0.84
CA GLY A 129 15.69 11.35 1.59
C GLY A 129 14.87 10.40 0.70
N TRP A 130 15.31 10.14 -0.53
CA TRP A 130 14.61 9.20 -1.43
C TRP A 130 14.89 7.75 -1.03
N ASN A 131 16.13 7.44 -0.61
CA ASN A 131 16.50 6.11 -0.12
C ASN A 131 15.74 5.79 1.18
N GLN A 132 15.72 6.74 2.11
CA GLN A 132 15.00 6.55 3.38
C GLN A 132 13.51 6.29 3.17
N LEU A 133 12.86 7.08 2.31
CA LEU A 133 11.43 6.93 2.01
C LEU A 133 11.14 5.60 1.31
N ALA A 134 12.02 5.19 0.39
CA ALA A 134 11.88 3.93 -0.31
C ALA A 134 12.14 2.72 0.61
N LEU A 135 13.07 2.83 1.55
CA LEU A 135 13.32 1.83 2.60
C LEU A 135 12.10 1.64 3.52
N GLU A 136 11.44 2.72 3.93
CA GLU A 136 10.20 2.65 4.72
C GLU A 136 9.04 2.00 3.94
N GLU A 137 9.06 2.16 2.61
CA GLU A 137 8.11 1.53 1.69
C GLU A 137 8.51 0.11 1.28
N SER A 138 9.76 -0.29 1.49
CA SER A 138 10.26 -1.62 1.19
C SER A 138 9.65 -2.67 2.11
N TRP A 139 9.49 -3.89 1.58
CA TRP A 139 9.09 -5.07 2.36
C TRP A 139 10.30 -5.85 2.90
N SER A 140 11.53 -5.42 2.58
CA SER A 140 12.77 -6.05 3.02
C SER A 140 13.14 -5.67 4.45
N GLY A 141 12.86 -4.42 4.83
CA GLY A 141 13.23 -3.86 6.13
C GLY A 141 14.73 -3.72 6.37
N SER A 142 15.54 -3.93 5.34
CA SER A 142 16.99 -3.83 5.42
C SER A 142 17.53 -3.19 4.14
N PRO A 143 18.41 -2.18 4.25
CA PRO A 143 19.11 -1.62 3.11
C PRO A 143 20.17 -2.56 2.54
N ALA A 144 20.63 -3.55 3.33
CA ALA A 144 21.74 -4.43 2.96
C ALA A 144 21.29 -5.67 2.16
N HIS A 145 20.00 -5.99 2.17
CA HIS A 145 19.51 -7.27 1.64
C HIS A 145 18.49 -7.06 0.55
N ARG A 146 18.72 -7.72 -0.59
CA ARG A 146 17.72 -7.84 -1.62
C ARG A 146 16.73 -8.96 -1.25
N GLY A 147 15.49 -8.60 -0.98
CA GLY A 147 14.32 -9.46 -0.95
C GLY A 147 13.70 -9.39 0.43
N THR A 148 13.32 -10.54 0.97
CA THR A 148 12.97 -10.69 2.38
C THR A 148 14.21 -11.02 3.20
N ASP A 149 14.34 -10.43 4.39
CA ASP A 149 15.53 -10.62 5.21
C ASP A 149 15.76 -12.11 5.55
N PRO A 150 16.96 -12.68 5.25
CA PRO A 150 17.26 -14.08 5.51
C PRO A 150 17.21 -14.47 6.98
N ARG A 151 17.36 -13.53 7.92
CA ARG A 151 17.25 -13.77 9.37
C ARG A 151 15.85 -14.24 9.76
N LEU A 152 14.81 -13.90 9.01
CA LEU A 152 13.45 -14.44 9.21
C LEU A 152 13.35 -15.94 8.93
N GLY A 153 14.30 -16.52 8.19
CA GLY A 153 14.28 -17.93 7.77
C GLY A 153 13.13 -18.22 6.81
N ILE A 154 13.03 -19.48 6.36
CA ILE A 154 12.12 -19.86 5.26
C ILE A 154 10.66 -19.50 5.59
N LYS A 155 10.18 -19.84 6.80
CA LYS A 155 8.78 -19.57 7.20
C LYS A 155 8.45 -18.09 7.29
N GLY A 156 9.32 -17.28 7.90
CA GLY A 156 9.09 -15.84 8.03
C GLY A 156 9.15 -15.12 6.69
N ARG A 157 10.11 -15.49 5.83
CA ARG A 157 10.19 -14.98 4.44
C ARG A 157 8.95 -15.34 3.63
N HIS A 158 8.46 -16.58 3.72
CA HIS A 158 7.21 -17.01 3.09
C HIS A 158 6.02 -16.19 3.58
N ALA A 159 5.92 -15.92 4.87
CA ALA A 159 4.86 -15.11 5.44
C ALA A 159 4.91 -13.67 4.89
N VAL A 160 6.07 -13.01 4.87
CA VAL A 160 6.21 -11.66 4.30
C VAL A 160 5.84 -11.63 2.82
N ARG A 161 6.34 -12.60 2.02
CA ARG A 161 5.99 -12.73 0.60
C ARG A 161 4.49 -12.96 0.38
N SER A 162 3.88 -13.81 1.21
CA SER A 162 2.44 -14.08 1.16
C SER A 162 1.63 -12.83 1.50
N ALA A 163 2.05 -12.07 2.51
CA ALA A 163 1.41 -10.82 2.85
C ALA A 163 1.48 -9.81 1.71
N TRP A 164 2.63 -9.69 1.05
CA TRP A 164 2.76 -8.84 -0.13
C TRP A 164 1.85 -9.28 -1.27
N MET A 165 1.78 -10.60 -1.56
CA MET A 165 0.86 -11.15 -2.56
C MET A 165 -0.58 -10.78 -2.20
N CYS A 166 -0.98 -10.95 -0.95
CA CYS A 166 -2.33 -10.60 -0.51
C CYS A 166 -2.64 -9.11 -0.66
N VAL A 167 -1.67 -8.23 -0.44
CA VAL A 167 -1.84 -6.77 -0.62
C VAL A 167 -1.95 -6.36 -2.10
N ASN A 168 -1.16 -6.98 -2.98
CA ASN A 168 -1.03 -6.52 -4.37
C ASN A 168 -1.86 -7.33 -5.36
N TRP A 169 -2.09 -8.62 -5.07
CA TRP A 169 -2.85 -9.55 -5.91
C TRP A 169 -4.22 -9.88 -5.31
N GLY A 170 -4.48 -9.48 -4.05
CA GLY A 170 -5.69 -9.82 -3.32
C GLY A 170 -5.62 -11.19 -2.63
N GLY A 171 -6.70 -11.60 -1.97
CA GLY A 171 -6.77 -12.86 -1.21
C GLY A 171 -6.78 -14.14 -2.06
N GLY A 172 -6.81 -14.01 -3.39
CA GLY A 172 -6.98 -15.14 -4.32
C GLY A 172 -8.35 -15.81 -4.20
N ILE A 173 -8.51 -16.96 -4.86
CA ILE A 173 -9.70 -17.80 -4.70
C ILE A 173 -9.51 -18.64 -3.44
N ALA A 174 -10.37 -18.46 -2.44
CA ALA A 174 -10.33 -19.29 -1.24
C ALA A 174 -10.42 -20.78 -1.62
N PRO A 175 -9.57 -21.67 -1.06
CA PRO A 175 -9.57 -23.11 -1.41
C PRO A 175 -10.95 -23.76 -1.27
N GLY A 176 -11.78 -23.30 -0.33
CA GLY A 176 -13.16 -23.80 -0.17
C GLY A 176 -14.03 -23.62 -1.41
N VAL A 177 -13.77 -22.60 -2.24
CA VAL A 177 -14.46 -22.38 -3.52
C VAL A 177 -13.97 -23.36 -4.58
N LEU A 178 -12.68 -23.70 -4.59
CA LEU A 178 -12.10 -24.65 -5.55
C LEU A 178 -12.47 -26.12 -5.24
N PHE A 179 -12.63 -26.45 -3.96
CA PHE A 179 -12.92 -27.83 -3.53
C PHE A 179 -14.39 -28.08 -3.19
N GLY A 180 -15.30 -27.15 -3.53
CA GLY A 180 -16.74 -27.31 -3.31
C GLY A 180 -17.13 -27.47 -1.83
N GLY A 181 -16.25 -27.06 -0.91
CA GLY A 181 -16.38 -27.22 0.53
C GLY A 181 -17.19 -26.07 1.14
N GLY A 182 -18.43 -25.90 0.72
CA GLY A 182 -19.41 -25.15 1.49
C GLY A 182 -19.75 -25.95 2.74
N ALA A 183 -19.15 -25.60 3.87
CA ALA A 183 -19.54 -26.08 5.20
C ALA A 183 -20.90 -25.47 5.61
N ALA A 184 -21.96 -25.80 4.89
CA ALA A 184 -23.36 -25.69 5.29
C ALA A 184 -24.16 -26.51 4.28
N GLY A 185 -24.70 -27.64 4.75
CA GLY A 185 -25.29 -28.67 3.92
C GLY A 185 -26.40 -28.16 2.98
N ASN A 186 -26.12 -28.22 1.68
CA ASN A 186 -27.09 -28.68 0.69
C ASN A 186 -26.34 -29.19 -0.54
N ALA A 187 -26.34 -30.52 -0.68
CA ALA A 187 -25.72 -31.24 -1.76
C ALA A 187 -26.47 -31.00 -3.08
N GLY A 188 -26.09 -29.92 -3.78
CA GLY A 188 -26.44 -29.69 -5.18
C GLY A 188 -25.27 -30.06 -6.09
N LEU A 189 -24.93 -31.34 -6.17
CA LEU A 189 -23.89 -31.85 -7.04
C LEU A 189 -24.33 -31.68 -8.51
N GLY A 190 -23.85 -30.65 -9.21
CA GLY A 190 -23.84 -30.69 -10.68
C GLY A 190 -24.12 -29.43 -11.50
N ARG A 191 -24.35 -28.25 -10.92
CA ARG A 191 -24.46 -27.03 -11.75
C ARG A 191 -23.69 -25.85 -11.12
N THR A 192 -22.96 -25.14 -11.98
CA THR A 192 -22.41 -23.78 -11.81
C THR A 192 -21.12 -23.54 -10.99
N ALA A 193 -20.01 -24.26 -11.27
CA ALA A 193 -18.66 -23.75 -10.95
C ALA A 193 -18.13 -22.75 -12.00
N ILE A 194 -18.72 -22.71 -13.19
CA ILE A 194 -18.25 -21.89 -14.32
C ILE A 194 -18.90 -20.49 -14.33
N THR A 195 -20.08 -20.33 -13.73
CA THR A 195 -20.81 -19.04 -13.66
C THR A 195 -20.53 -18.21 -12.41
N SER A 196 -19.80 -18.72 -11.41
CA SER A 196 -19.46 -17.93 -10.21
C SER A 196 -18.20 -17.07 -10.36
N MET A 197 -17.42 -17.20 -11.44
CA MET A 197 -16.27 -16.31 -11.69
C MET A 197 -16.67 -14.84 -11.92
N ALA A 198 -17.90 -14.58 -12.37
CA ALA A 198 -18.44 -13.22 -12.49
C ALA A 198 -18.78 -12.60 -11.11
N SER A 199 -19.15 -13.42 -10.10
CA SER A 199 -19.24 -12.99 -8.69
C SER A 199 -17.88 -13.00 -7.97
N ALA A 200 -16.89 -13.74 -8.49
CA ALA A 200 -15.51 -13.73 -8.00
C ALA A 200 -14.75 -12.43 -8.31
N LYS A 201 -15.28 -11.56 -9.20
CA LYS A 201 -14.77 -10.18 -9.38
C LYS A 201 -14.87 -9.33 -8.11
N GLN A 202 -15.62 -9.80 -7.11
CA GLN A 202 -15.77 -9.19 -5.81
C GLN A 202 -15.35 -10.15 -4.68
N LEU A 203 -14.44 -11.08 -4.97
CA LEU A 203 -13.53 -11.60 -3.94
C LEU A 203 -12.90 -10.37 -3.28
N ARG A 204 -13.32 -10.10 -2.04
CA ARG A 204 -13.23 -8.76 -1.48
C ARG A 204 -11.77 -8.40 -1.33
N VAL A 205 -11.41 -7.20 -1.79
CA VAL A 205 -10.10 -6.59 -1.46
C VAL A 205 -9.84 -6.68 0.05
N ASP A 206 -10.91 -6.61 0.84
CA ASP A 206 -10.94 -6.80 2.29
C ASP A 206 -10.39 -8.17 2.74
N ASP A 207 -10.70 -9.27 2.04
CA ASP A 207 -10.21 -10.61 2.38
C ASP A 207 -8.69 -10.71 2.18
N GLY A 208 -8.17 -10.05 1.13
CA GLY A 208 -6.74 -9.91 0.89
C GLY A 208 -6.05 -9.13 2.00
N MET A 209 -6.61 -8.01 2.45
CA MET A 209 -6.03 -7.25 3.55
C MET A 209 -6.03 -8.02 4.88
N LEU A 210 -7.10 -8.79 5.16
CA LEU A 210 -7.18 -9.63 6.35
C LEU A 210 -6.11 -10.73 6.34
N LEU A 211 -5.94 -11.44 5.21
CA LEU A 211 -4.90 -12.46 5.05
C LEU A 211 -3.50 -11.84 5.14
N ALA A 212 -3.28 -10.67 4.54
CA ALA A 212 -2.01 -9.95 4.64
C ALA A 212 -1.64 -9.64 6.09
N MET A 213 -2.61 -9.17 6.88
CA MET A 213 -2.44 -8.91 8.31
C MET A 213 -2.09 -10.19 9.07
N GLN A 214 -2.78 -11.31 8.80
CA GLN A 214 -2.47 -12.61 9.43
C GLN A 214 -1.03 -13.06 9.12
N TYR A 215 -0.61 -12.98 7.85
CA TYR A 215 0.75 -13.35 7.46
C TYR A 215 1.81 -12.42 8.07
N LEU A 216 1.55 -11.11 8.16
CA LEU A 216 2.46 -10.17 8.83
C LEU A 216 2.57 -10.45 10.33
N ASN A 217 1.46 -10.78 11.01
CA ASN A 217 1.50 -11.20 12.42
C ASN A 217 2.36 -12.47 12.60
N VAL A 218 2.24 -13.44 11.69
CA VAL A 218 3.11 -14.64 11.69
C VAL A 218 4.58 -14.25 11.49
N ALA A 219 4.87 -13.33 10.55
CA ALA A 219 6.24 -12.85 10.32
C ALA A 219 6.82 -12.14 11.56
N VAL A 220 6.05 -11.25 12.21
CA VAL A 220 6.45 -10.56 13.45
C VAL A 220 6.68 -11.56 14.58
N LYS A 221 5.82 -12.56 14.75
CA LYS A 221 6.02 -13.63 15.76
C LYS A 221 7.28 -14.43 15.50
N ILE A 222 7.57 -14.78 14.24
CA ILE A 222 8.79 -15.49 13.86
C ILE A 222 10.02 -14.61 14.11
N ALA A 223 9.96 -13.33 13.75
CA ALA A 223 11.03 -12.37 14.03
C ALA A 223 11.31 -12.28 15.54
N ALA A 224 10.27 -12.11 16.35
CA ALA A 224 10.39 -12.05 17.81
C ALA A 224 10.98 -13.33 18.40
N SER A 225 10.59 -14.52 17.90
CA SER A 225 11.17 -15.81 18.33
C SER A 225 12.67 -15.94 18.03
N LYS A 226 13.19 -15.10 17.13
CA LYS A 226 14.61 -15.04 16.74
C LYS A 226 15.35 -13.86 17.36
N GLY A 227 14.75 -13.19 18.34
CA GLY A 227 15.32 -12.01 19.00
C GLY A 227 15.20 -10.71 18.19
N ILE A 228 14.54 -10.74 17.02
CA ILE A 228 14.22 -9.53 16.24
C ILE A 228 12.89 -8.98 16.76
N LYS A 229 12.95 -8.21 17.84
CA LYS A 229 11.77 -7.59 18.46
C LYS A 229 12.01 -6.11 18.72
N LEU A 230 10.92 -5.34 18.63
CA LEU A 230 10.92 -3.96 19.10
C LEU A 230 10.99 -3.92 20.63
N PRO A 231 11.64 -2.89 21.22
CA PRO A 231 11.56 -2.67 22.66
C PRO A 231 10.11 -2.47 23.10
N GLU A 232 9.81 -2.86 24.34
CA GLU A 232 8.49 -2.68 24.93
C GLU A 232 8.23 -1.20 25.20
N THR A 233 7.31 -0.60 24.44
CA THR A 233 6.97 0.82 24.56
C THR A 233 6.21 1.15 25.83
N ASP A 234 5.58 0.16 26.47
CA ASP A 234 4.89 0.37 27.75
C ASP A 234 5.88 0.77 28.85
N ALA A 235 7.09 0.19 28.83
CA ALA A 235 8.16 0.59 29.75
C ALA A 235 8.67 2.01 29.45
N ILE A 236 8.70 2.40 28.17
CA ILE A 236 9.07 3.76 27.75
C ILE A 236 8.03 4.77 28.25
N ARG A 237 6.74 4.49 28.02
CA ARG A 237 5.64 5.36 28.46
C ARG A 237 5.50 5.42 29.98
N ALA A 238 5.84 4.33 30.68
CA ALA A 238 5.88 4.30 32.14
C ALA A 238 7.07 5.09 32.73
N GLY A 239 7.93 5.69 31.91
CA GLY A 239 9.10 6.45 32.36
C GLY A 239 10.19 5.58 32.98
N LEU A 240 10.14 4.25 32.78
CA LEU A 240 11.15 3.32 33.28
C LEU A 240 12.46 3.43 32.48
N VAL A 241 12.40 3.96 31.26
CA VAL A 241 13.55 4.30 30.43
C VAL A 241 13.87 5.78 30.65
N GLN A 242 15.06 6.07 31.17
CA GLN A 242 15.44 7.46 31.46
C GLN A 242 15.61 8.26 30.16
N PRO A 243 15.19 9.54 30.14
CA PRO A 243 15.43 10.43 29.00
C PRO A 243 16.94 10.59 28.80
N GLY A 244 17.44 10.20 27.63
CA GLY A 244 18.87 10.20 27.29
C GLY A 244 19.49 8.81 27.22
N GLN A 245 18.81 7.76 27.69
CA GLN A 245 19.21 6.40 27.37
C GLN A 245 18.82 6.11 25.92
N THR A 246 19.81 6.07 25.04
CA THR A 246 19.59 5.63 23.66
C THR A 246 19.06 4.20 23.70
N LEU A 247 17.89 3.98 23.07
CA LEU A 247 17.40 2.62 22.87
C LEU A 247 18.51 1.87 22.12
N GLY A 248 19.01 0.79 22.71
CA GLY A 248 20.02 -0.04 22.07
C GLY A 248 19.60 -0.38 20.64
N ASN A 249 20.57 -0.54 19.72
CA ASN A 249 20.38 -0.73 18.27
C ASN A 249 19.04 -1.40 17.91
N VAL A 250 18.02 -0.58 17.63
CA VAL A 250 16.68 -1.07 17.28
C VAL A 250 16.79 -1.74 15.92
N ASP A 251 16.35 -2.99 15.84
CA ASP A 251 16.47 -3.77 14.61
C ASP A 251 15.61 -3.13 13.48
N PRO A 252 16.21 -2.70 12.36
CA PRO A 252 15.49 -2.09 11.24
C PRO A 252 14.39 -3.00 10.68
N LEU A 253 14.61 -4.32 10.70
CA LEU A 253 13.66 -5.30 10.22
C LEU A 253 12.41 -5.35 11.10
N ALA A 254 12.58 -5.28 12.42
CA ALA A 254 11.45 -5.24 13.35
C ALA A 254 10.61 -3.98 13.12
N LEU A 255 11.27 -2.82 12.92
CA LEU A 255 10.59 -1.56 12.61
C LEU A 255 9.81 -1.65 11.29
N ALA A 256 10.41 -2.23 10.25
CA ALA A 256 9.78 -2.35 8.95
C ALA A 256 8.57 -3.29 8.97
N LEU A 257 8.67 -4.45 9.62
CA LEU A 257 7.54 -5.38 9.74
C LEU A 257 6.35 -4.75 10.46
N GLU A 258 6.62 -4.03 11.54
CA GLU A 258 5.61 -3.33 12.34
C GLU A 258 5.00 -2.15 11.56
N ALA A 259 5.81 -1.39 10.81
CA ALA A 259 5.32 -0.36 9.91
C ALA A 259 4.44 -0.92 8.78
N LYS A 260 4.78 -2.09 8.22
CA LYS A 260 3.91 -2.78 7.24
C LYS A 260 2.62 -3.27 7.85
N LEU A 261 2.67 -3.82 9.06
CA LEU A 261 1.48 -4.25 9.77
C LEU A 261 0.53 -3.06 10.02
N ALA A 262 1.06 -1.93 10.48
CA ALA A 262 0.30 -0.69 10.66
C ALA A 262 -0.33 -0.20 9.35
N ALA A 263 0.45 -0.17 8.27
CA ALA A 263 -0.02 0.29 6.96
C ALA A 263 -1.10 -0.63 6.36
N VAL A 264 -1.00 -1.94 6.56
CA VAL A 264 -2.05 -2.88 6.11
C VAL A 264 -3.34 -2.70 6.92
N LYS A 265 -3.23 -2.48 8.23
CA LYS A 265 -4.38 -2.19 9.10
C LYS A 265 -5.05 -0.85 8.75
N GLU A 266 -4.27 0.19 8.45
CA GLU A 266 -4.76 1.48 7.92
C GLU A 266 -5.57 1.24 6.63
N ARG A 267 -5.00 0.50 5.67
CA ARG A 267 -5.66 0.21 4.38
C ARG A 267 -6.91 -0.66 4.50
N GLN A 268 -6.98 -1.54 5.49
CA GLN A 268 -8.18 -2.33 5.76
C GLN A 268 -9.38 -1.42 6.09
N GLY A 269 -9.14 -0.26 6.72
CA GLY A 269 -10.17 0.77 6.93
C GLY A 269 -11.30 0.42 7.90
N SER A 270 -11.32 -0.77 8.50
CA SER A 270 -12.27 -1.09 9.56
C SER A 270 -11.92 -0.32 10.84
N LYS A 271 -12.92 0.07 11.64
CA LYS A 271 -12.70 0.84 12.88
C LYS A 271 -11.66 0.18 13.81
N GLY A 272 -11.82 -1.10 14.09
CA GLY A 272 -10.89 -1.84 14.95
C GLY A 272 -9.49 -2.00 14.34
N ALA A 273 -9.39 -2.13 13.00
CA ALA A 273 -8.09 -2.15 12.32
C ALA A 273 -7.40 -0.78 12.42
N MET A 274 -8.11 0.32 12.22
CA MET A 274 -7.57 1.68 12.38
C MET A 274 -7.12 1.95 13.82
N GLU A 275 -7.91 1.56 14.84
CA GLU A 275 -7.50 1.66 16.25
C GLU A 275 -6.23 0.85 16.53
N SER A 276 -6.14 -0.36 15.98
CA SER A 276 -4.92 -1.16 16.10
C SER A 276 -3.74 -0.55 15.33
N ALA A 277 -3.97 0.06 14.15
CA ALA A 277 -2.95 0.77 13.39
C ALA A 277 -2.39 1.97 14.16
N ILE A 278 -3.24 2.73 14.85
CA ILE A 278 -2.84 3.83 15.75
C ILE A 278 -1.85 3.30 16.78
N GLY A 279 -2.19 2.23 17.51
CA GLY A 279 -1.27 1.64 18.50
C GLY A 279 0.08 1.22 17.90
N ASN A 280 0.10 0.64 16.70
CA ASN A 280 1.36 0.32 16.01
C ASN A 280 2.14 1.58 15.59
N TYR A 281 1.48 2.62 15.10
CA TYR A 281 2.14 3.87 14.69
C TYR A 281 2.66 4.70 15.87
N GLU A 282 1.93 4.74 16.98
CA GLU A 282 2.42 5.38 18.20
C GLU A 282 3.64 4.63 18.74
N LYS A 283 3.63 3.29 18.73
CA LYS A 283 4.79 2.48 19.10
C LYS A 283 6.01 2.85 18.26
N LEU A 284 5.84 3.00 16.94
CA LEU A 284 6.91 3.43 16.03
C LEU A 284 7.36 4.87 16.28
N TYR A 285 6.43 5.75 16.66
CA TYR A 285 6.71 7.14 17.02
C TYR A 285 7.56 7.22 18.29
N ASP A 286 7.17 6.50 19.35
CA ASP A 286 7.90 6.45 20.62
C ASP A 286 9.34 5.96 20.42
N ILE A 287 9.50 4.90 19.62
CA ILE A 287 10.83 4.36 19.31
C ILE A 287 11.65 5.35 18.47
N ALA A 288 11.06 5.97 17.45
CA ALA A 288 11.73 6.98 16.63
C ALA A 288 12.11 8.23 17.44
N SER A 289 11.38 8.54 18.51
CA SER A 289 11.65 9.67 19.41
C SER A 289 12.82 9.40 20.37
N LEU A 290 13.30 8.17 20.46
CA LEU A 290 14.44 7.81 21.31
C LEU A 290 15.66 7.35 20.51
N ALA A 291 15.46 6.97 19.26
CA ALA A 291 16.55 6.63 18.36
C ALA A 291 17.35 7.87 17.96
N ASP A 292 18.67 7.74 17.87
CA ASP A 292 19.56 8.78 17.37
C ASP A 292 19.85 8.54 15.88
N HIS A 293 19.14 9.26 15.01
CA HIS A 293 19.25 9.13 13.56
C HIS A 293 19.22 10.51 12.91
N GLY A 294 20.06 10.72 11.89
CA GLY A 294 20.18 12.02 11.18
C GLY A 294 18.85 12.55 10.62
N ASP A 295 17.95 11.65 10.21
CA ASP A 295 16.63 11.98 9.66
C ASP A 295 15.48 11.73 10.65
N ARG A 296 15.76 11.81 11.95
CA ARG A 296 14.76 11.59 13.01
C ARG A 296 13.56 12.52 12.86
N SER A 297 13.79 13.81 12.64
CA SER A 297 12.73 14.81 12.60
C SER A 297 11.74 14.57 11.46
N SER A 298 12.23 14.27 10.24
CA SER A 298 11.35 14.02 9.09
C SER A 298 10.48 12.76 9.30
N ARG A 299 11.03 11.71 9.91
CA ARG A 299 10.29 10.49 10.26
C ARG A 299 9.22 10.76 11.33
N LEU A 300 9.57 11.50 12.39
CA LEU A 300 8.61 11.87 13.44
C LEU A 300 7.46 12.72 12.90
N VAL A 301 7.74 13.68 12.01
CA VAL A 301 6.71 14.50 11.35
C VAL A 301 5.75 13.61 10.55
N ARG A 302 6.27 12.65 9.77
CA ARG A 302 5.44 11.73 8.97
C ARG A 302 4.59 10.80 9.84
N LEU A 303 5.16 10.24 10.91
CA LEU A 303 4.43 9.38 11.86
C LEU A 303 3.33 10.17 12.59
N ALA A 304 3.64 11.37 13.07
CA ALA A 304 2.65 12.25 13.71
C ALA A 304 1.54 12.66 12.74
N THR A 305 1.88 12.96 11.48
CA THR A 305 0.90 13.24 10.42
C THR A 305 -0.03 12.05 10.19
N LYS A 306 0.54 10.84 10.13
CA LYS A 306 -0.22 9.59 9.98
C LYS A 306 -1.17 9.33 11.15
N LEU A 307 -0.73 9.57 12.37
CA LEU A 307 -1.59 9.48 13.56
C LEU A 307 -2.73 10.50 13.47
N GLY A 308 -2.43 11.75 13.10
CA GLY A 308 -3.43 12.79 12.87
C GLY A 308 -4.51 12.38 11.86
N ASP A 309 -4.10 11.84 10.71
CA ASP A 309 -5.01 11.35 9.67
C ASP A 309 -5.90 10.20 10.17
N LEU A 310 -5.34 9.25 10.94
CA LEU A 310 -6.08 8.11 11.51
C LEU A 310 -7.10 8.53 12.57
N HIS A 311 -6.71 9.41 13.50
CA HIS A 311 -7.65 9.97 14.48
C HIS A 311 -8.77 10.75 13.79
N SER A 312 -8.43 11.53 12.76
CA SER A 312 -9.39 12.28 11.94
C SER A 312 -10.36 11.33 11.21
N ALA A 313 -9.87 10.20 10.69
CA ALA A 313 -10.71 9.16 10.06
C ALA A 313 -11.66 8.45 11.04
N LEU A 314 -11.27 8.35 12.31
CA LEU A 314 -12.11 7.82 13.40
C LEU A 314 -13.09 8.86 13.98
N GLY A 315 -13.07 10.11 13.50
CA GLY A 315 -13.88 11.21 14.03
C GLY A 315 -13.38 11.77 15.37
N ARG A 316 -12.16 11.43 15.79
CA ARG A 316 -11.50 11.96 17.00
C ARG A 316 -10.77 13.25 16.66
N ASN A 317 -11.54 14.33 16.52
CA ASN A 317 -11.03 15.57 15.94
C ASN A 317 -9.97 16.25 16.82
N ASP A 318 -10.15 16.24 18.15
CA ASP A 318 -9.21 16.89 19.08
C ASP A 318 -7.83 16.21 19.05
N ASP A 319 -7.79 14.88 19.14
CA ASP A 319 -6.56 14.08 19.02
C ASP A 319 -5.87 14.32 17.68
N ALA A 320 -6.66 14.35 16.59
CA ALA A 320 -6.15 14.57 15.25
C ALA A 320 -5.44 15.92 15.15
N GLN A 321 -6.08 16.98 15.66
CA GLN A 321 -5.52 18.32 15.71
C GLN A 321 -4.23 18.36 16.53
N GLN A 322 -4.20 17.71 17.70
CA GLN A 322 -3.01 17.66 18.55
C GLN A 322 -1.82 16.99 17.85
N TRP A 323 -2.04 15.85 17.19
CA TRP A 323 -0.99 15.16 16.43
C TRP A 323 -0.49 15.96 15.23
N LEU A 324 -1.38 16.64 14.51
CA LEU A 324 -1.02 17.48 13.37
C LEU A 324 -0.23 18.73 13.81
N GLN A 325 -0.64 19.36 14.92
CA GLN A 325 0.12 20.46 15.51
C GLN A 325 1.50 20.00 15.99
N ARG A 326 1.58 18.81 16.60
CA ARG A 326 2.86 18.20 16.98
C ARG A 326 3.76 17.95 15.77
N ALA A 327 3.22 17.46 14.66
CA ALA A 327 3.98 17.29 13.42
C ALA A 327 4.59 18.63 12.93
N ILE A 328 3.79 19.69 12.92
CA ILE A 328 4.25 21.03 12.51
C ILE A 328 5.30 21.58 13.49
N ALA A 329 5.09 21.41 14.80
CA ALA A 329 6.03 21.86 15.83
C ALA A 329 7.40 21.18 15.73
N ILE A 330 7.42 19.86 15.47
CA ILE A 330 8.68 19.11 15.28
C ILE A 330 9.42 19.61 14.05
N ALA A 331 8.71 19.85 12.95
CA ALA A 331 9.32 20.40 11.74
C ALA A 331 9.90 21.80 11.97
N ALA A 332 9.16 22.67 12.66
CA ALA A 332 9.60 24.00 13.01
C ALA A 332 10.83 23.99 13.94
N ALA A 333 10.85 23.11 14.94
CA ALA A 333 12.00 22.94 15.84
C ALA A 333 13.24 22.42 15.11
N ALA A 334 13.05 21.64 14.05
CA ALA A 334 14.12 21.13 13.20
C ALA A 334 14.54 22.10 12.07
N GLY A 335 14.14 23.37 12.13
CA GLY A 335 14.56 24.43 11.20
C GLY A 335 13.68 24.62 9.95
N ALA A 336 12.62 23.82 9.77
CA ALA A 336 11.67 24.03 8.70
C ALA A 336 10.61 25.07 9.12
N HIS A 337 10.88 26.35 8.85
CA HIS A 337 9.99 27.44 9.23
C HIS A 337 9.01 27.82 8.09
N THR A 338 7.74 27.98 8.42
CA THR A 338 6.77 28.65 7.55
C THR A 338 6.86 30.17 7.75
N PRO A 339 6.84 31.01 6.70
CA PRO A 339 7.09 32.44 6.79
C PRO A 339 6.05 33.23 7.62
N ASN A 340 4.87 32.65 7.90
CA ASN A 340 3.75 33.38 8.51
C ASN A 340 3.08 32.68 9.71
N SER A 341 3.69 31.64 10.29
CA SER A 341 3.13 31.10 11.54
C SER A 341 3.45 32.11 12.66
N PRO A 342 2.45 32.75 13.30
CA PRO A 342 2.72 33.53 14.48
C PRO A 342 3.30 32.54 15.49
N THR A 343 4.60 32.63 15.74
CA THR A 343 5.26 31.94 16.83
C THR A 343 4.44 32.25 18.05
N THR A 344 3.59 31.30 18.44
CA THR A 344 2.79 31.42 19.64
C THR A 344 3.81 31.17 20.73
N ALA A 345 4.55 32.23 21.07
CA ALA A 345 5.36 32.27 22.26
C ALA A 345 4.38 31.88 23.36
N ALA A 346 4.56 30.67 23.89
CA ALA A 346 3.78 30.20 25.01
C ALA A 346 3.81 31.33 26.04
N PRO A 347 2.66 31.84 26.49
CA PRO A 347 2.66 32.89 27.49
C PRO A 347 3.42 32.33 28.68
N GLU A 348 4.56 32.94 29.02
CA GLU A 348 5.22 32.72 30.30
C GLU A 348 4.14 32.89 31.37
N ALA A 349 3.71 31.77 31.93
CA ALA A 349 2.80 31.73 33.05
C ALA A 349 3.53 32.39 34.22
N LYS A 350 3.39 33.70 34.34
CA LYS A 350 3.64 34.41 35.59
C LYS A 350 2.56 33.93 36.55
N ASP A 351 2.90 32.90 37.31
CA ASP A 351 2.19 32.48 38.51
C ASP A 351 2.01 33.71 39.41
N LYS A 352 0.81 34.28 39.39
CA LYS A 352 0.35 35.15 40.45
C LYS A 352 -0.45 34.29 41.43
N PRO A 353 -0.03 34.16 42.69
CA PRO A 353 -0.84 33.49 43.69
C PRO A 353 -2.05 34.36 43.98
N ARG A 354 -3.22 33.99 43.45
CA ARG A 354 -4.50 34.53 43.93
C ARG A 354 -5.01 33.64 45.05
N SER A 355 -4.79 34.12 46.27
CA SER A 355 -5.48 33.70 47.46
C SER A 355 -6.97 34.06 47.38
N GLY A 356 -7.82 33.14 47.85
CA GLY A 356 -9.11 33.42 48.48
C GLY A 356 -10.31 33.65 47.57
N LEU A 357 -11.22 32.67 47.51
CA LEU A 357 -12.47 32.73 48.28
C LEU A 357 -13.23 31.39 48.22
N ARG A 358 -13.55 30.90 49.43
CA ARG A 358 -14.35 29.71 49.76
C ARG A 358 -15.83 29.89 49.39
N GLY A 359 -16.49 28.76 49.17
CA GLY A 359 -17.94 28.55 49.32
C GLY A 359 -18.62 28.33 47.96
N TRP A 360 -19.62 27.48 47.79
CA TRP A 360 -20.44 26.58 48.63
C TRP A 360 -21.29 25.82 47.58
N PHE A 361 -21.85 24.64 47.88
CA PHE A 361 -22.45 23.65 46.96
C PHE A 361 -21.39 22.82 46.20
N GLY A 362 -21.16 21.52 46.43
CA GLY A 362 -22.00 20.47 46.99
C GLY A 362 -22.50 19.56 45.85
N SER A 363 -21.66 18.62 45.38
CA SER A 363 -22.12 17.41 44.69
C SER A 363 -21.06 16.30 44.71
N ALA A 364 -21.55 15.07 44.59
CA ALA A 364 -21.01 13.75 44.95
C ALA A 364 -19.63 13.34 44.36
N PRO A 365 -18.97 12.31 44.94
CA PRO A 365 -17.70 11.79 44.45
C PRO A 365 -17.91 10.94 43.18
N THR A 366 -17.51 11.49 42.04
CA THR A 366 -17.23 10.71 40.83
C THR A 366 -15.88 9.99 41.00
N PRO A 367 -15.77 8.68 40.73
CA PRO A 367 -14.48 7.99 40.73
C PRO A 367 -13.59 8.52 39.62
N ASP A 368 -12.33 8.79 39.97
CA ASP A 368 -11.30 9.41 39.15
C ASP A 368 -11.15 8.73 37.78
N SER A 369 -11.62 9.43 36.73
CA SER A 369 -11.24 9.17 35.36
C SER A 369 -9.88 9.80 35.10
N SER A 370 -8.87 8.95 34.96
CA SER A 370 -7.75 9.09 34.02
C SER A 370 -7.13 10.49 33.92
N THR A 371 -6.09 10.75 34.72
CA THR A 371 -5.07 11.75 34.39
C THR A 371 -4.35 11.29 33.12
N GLU A 372 -4.93 11.60 31.97
CA GLU A 372 -4.28 11.50 30.67
C GLU A 372 -3.16 12.54 30.68
N ALA A 373 -1.92 12.05 30.83
CA ALA A 373 -0.72 12.85 30.90
C ALA A 373 -0.60 13.69 29.63
N GLN A 374 -0.94 14.98 29.74
CA GLN A 374 -0.70 15.96 28.71
C GLN A 374 0.81 15.98 28.44
N PRO A 375 1.27 15.65 27.22
CA PRO A 375 2.68 15.49 26.93
C PRO A 375 3.41 16.81 27.09
N GLU A 376 4.37 16.81 28.01
CA GLU A 376 5.26 17.91 28.32
C GLU A 376 5.98 18.36 27.03
N PRO A 377 5.97 19.67 26.69
CA PRO A 377 6.64 20.17 25.50
C PRO A 377 8.15 19.93 25.64
N ALA A 378 8.71 19.15 24.72
CA ALA A 378 10.13 18.82 24.69
C ALA A 378 11.00 20.10 24.78
N PRO A 379 12.13 20.06 25.52
CA PRO A 379 12.95 21.24 25.77
C PRO A 379 13.52 21.82 24.47
N ALA A 380 13.10 23.04 24.15
CA ALA A 380 13.59 23.84 23.04
C ALA A 380 14.99 24.40 23.35
N ALA A 381 16.02 23.55 23.28
CA ALA A 381 17.41 24.01 23.29
C ALA A 381 17.77 24.65 21.95
N ALA A 382 18.29 25.87 22.00
CA ALA A 382 18.60 26.76 20.88
C ALA A 382 19.49 26.11 19.80
N ALA A 383 18.90 25.72 18.67
CA ALA A 383 19.60 25.18 17.51
C ALA A 383 19.83 26.27 16.45
N ALA A 384 20.72 27.22 16.73
CA ALA A 384 21.18 28.18 15.72
C ALA A 384 22.09 27.43 14.70
N GLY A 385 21.52 27.04 13.56
CA GLY A 385 22.29 26.49 12.43
C GLY A 385 21.72 25.24 11.74
N VAL A 386 20.56 24.71 12.14
CA VAL A 386 19.97 23.53 11.47
C VAL A 386 19.34 23.97 10.15
N VAL A 387 20.01 23.64 9.04
CA VAL A 387 19.50 23.87 7.69
C VAL A 387 18.37 22.88 7.42
N ALA A 388 17.19 23.39 7.03
CA ALA A 388 16.06 22.56 6.66
C ALA A 388 16.44 21.60 5.52
N THR A 389 16.33 20.29 5.78
CA THR A 389 16.60 19.27 4.77
C THR A 389 15.42 19.13 3.81
N PRO A 390 15.64 18.83 2.51
CA PRO A 390 14.54 18.62 1.55
C PRO A 390 13.51 17.58 2.03
N VAL A 391 13.94 16.50 2.69
CA VAL A 391 13.04 15.47 3.25
C VAL A 391 12.16 16.01 4.37
N LEU A 392 12.68 16.90 5.22
CA LEU A 392 11.92 17.56 6.27
C LEU A 392 10.90 18.53 5.66
N THR A 393 11.29 19.30 4.65
CA THR A 393 10.39 20.20 3.92
C THR A 393 9.21 19.44 3.31
N ARG A 394 9.46 18.29 2.66
CA ARG A 394 8.38 17.43 2.14
C ARG A 394 7.44 16.95 3.24
N SER A 395 8.01 16.50 4.36
CA SER A 395 7.24 16.00 5.51
C SER A 395 6.35 17.11 6.10
N LEU A 396 6.87 18.34 6.21
CA LEU A 396 6.10 19.50 6.66
C LEU A 396 4.99 19.89 5.68
N ILE A 397 5.27 19.91 4.38
CA ILE A 397 4.24 20.18 3.35
C ILE A 397 3.11 19.16 3.46
N THR A 398 3.43 17.86 3.59
CA THR A 398 2.42 16.82 3.79
C THR A 398 1.62 17.03 5.09
N ALA A 399 2.27 17.40 6.19
CA ALA A 399 1.59 17.71 7.46
C ALA A 399 0.63 18.91 7.34
N LEU A 400 1.03 19.97 6.62
CA LEU A 400 0.18 21.14 6.36
C LEU A 400 -1.01 20.80 5.45
N VAL A 401 -0.80 19.95 4.44
CA VAL A 401 -1.89 19.45 3.58
C VAL A 401 -2.89 18.66 4.43
N ALA A 402 -2.43 17.72 5.25
CA ALA A 402 -3.27 16.94 6.17
C ALA A 402 -4.04 17.82 7.16
N SER A 403 -3.36 18.81 7.75
CA SER A 403 -3.96 19.81 8.65
C SER A 403 -5.04 20.63 7.97
N SER A 404 -4.79 21.10 6.74
CA SER A 404 -5.81 21.83 5.97
C SER A 404 -7.02 20.96 5.65
N ALA A 405 -6.82 19.68 5.31
CA ALA A 405 -7.89 18.74 5.04
C ALA A 405 -8.71 18.44 6.30
N HIS A 406 -8.06 18.34 7.46
CA HIS A 406 -8.73 18.20 8.75
C HIS A 406 -9.63 19.40 9.04
N TYR A 407 -9.13 20.63 8.92
CA TYR A 407 -9.95 21.83 9.11
C TYR A 407 -11.09 21.93 8.09
N ALA A 408 -10.86 21.55 6.83
CA ALA A 408 -11.90 21.62 5.79
C ALA A 408 -13.06 20.63 6.01
N ARG A 409 -12.88 19.58 6.83
CA ARG A 409 -13.97 18.65 7.19
C ARG A 409 -15.04 19.31 8.06
N SER A 410 -14.66 20.26 8.91
CA SER A 410 -15.61 21.06 9.66
C SER A 410 -16.14 22.16 8.75
N ALA A 411 -17.43 22.08 8.38
CA ALA A 411 -18.09 23.07 7.54
C ALA A 411 -18.33 24.43 8.24
N SER A 412 -17.73 24.66 9.41
CA SER A 412 -17.82 25.93 10.13
C SER A 412 -16.96 27.00 9.45
N GLY A 413 -17.46 28.23 9.39
CA GLY A 413 -16.74 29.34 8.75
C GLY A 413 -15.35 29.58 9.33
N ALA A 414 -15.21 29.46 10.66
CA ALA A 414 -13.92 29.57 11.34
C ALA A 414 -12.94 28.47 10.91
N SER A 415 -13.39 27.21 10.85
CA SER A 415 -12.54 26.10 10.43
C SER A 415 -12.13 26.19 8.96
N LEU A 416 -13.05 26.60 8.08
CA LEU A 416 -12.73 26.86 6.67
C LEU A 416 -11.69 27.99 6.53
N GLN A 417 -11.76 29.03 7.37
CA GLN A 417 -10.76 30.09 7.39
C GLN A 417 -9.39 29.58 7.87
N SER A 418 -9.36 28.72 8.90
CA SER A 418 -8.12 28.05 9.35
C SER A 418 -7.55 27.12 8.27
N ALA A 419 -8.40 26.41 7.53
CA ALA A 419 -7.99 25.59 6.39
C ALA A 419 -7.32 26.45 5.32
N LEU A 420 -7.96 27.57 4.92
CA LEU A 420 -7.43 28.50 3.93
C LEU A 420 -6.09 29.11 4.37
N GLN A 421 -5.97 29.55 5.62
CA GLN A 421 -4.72 30.08 6.16
C GLN A 421 -3.59 29.05 6.12
N THR A 422 -3.89 27.79 6.48
CA THR A 422 -2.93 26.68 6.44
C THR A 422 -2.49 26.39 5.01
N GLN A 423 -3.43 26.37 4.04
CA GLN A 423 -3.14 26.16 2.62
C GLN A 423 -2.24 27.26 2.05
N MET A 424 -2.54 28.53 2.35
CA MET A 424 -1.74 29.67 1.90
C MET A 424 -0.32 29.63 2.48
N SER A 425 -0.18 29.25 3.75
CA SER A 425 1.13 29.09 4.39
C SER A 425 1.95 27.95 3.75
N ALA A 426 1.29 26.84 3.39
CA ALA A 426 1.92 25.73 2.68
C ALA A 426 2.34 26.11 1.25
N LEU A 427 1.53 26.91 0.54
CA LEU A 427 1.89 27.44 -0.78
C LEU A 427 3.11 28.35 -0.72
N GLN A 428 3.17 29.25 0.27
CA GLN A 428 4.33 30.14 0.47
C GLN A 428 5.61 29.35 0.78
N LEU A 429 5.53 28.36 1.68
CA LEU A 429 6.66 27.47 1.96
C LEU A 429 7.13 26.75 0.69
N SER A 430 6.19 26.23 -0.10
CA SER A 430 6.49 25.53 -1.36
C SER A 430 7.17 26.44 -2.38
N THR A 431 6.72 27.70 -2.50
CA THR A 431 7.32 28.69 -3.41
C THR A 431 8.74 29.05 -2.97
N ALA A 432 8.94 29.33 -1.68
CA ALA A 432 10.27 29.65 -1.15
C ALA A 432 11.26 28.49 -1.36
N GLU A 433 10.80 27.24 -1.24
CA GLU A 433 11.63 26.07 -1.49
C GLU A 433 11.99 25.90 -2.98
N LEU A 434 11.05 26.16 -3.90
CA LEU A 434 11.34 26.16 -5.33
C LEU A 434 12.35 27.25 -5.72
N GLU A 435 12.27 28.44 -5.10
CA GLU A 435 13.25 29.52 -5.29
C GLU A 435 14.63 29.12 -4.77
N ARG A 436 14.70 28.45 -3.61
CA ARG A 436 15.95 27.89 -3.08
C ARG A 436 16.56 26.87 -4.04
N LEU A 437 15.75 25.95 -4.57
CA LEU A 437 16.19 24.93 -5.53
C LEU A 437 16.64 25.53 -6.87
N ALA A 438 16.07 26.65 -7.30
CA ALA A 438 16.52 27.34 -8.52
C ALA A 438 17.99 27.82 -8.44
N SER A 439 18.52 28.00 -7.23
CA SER A 439 19.94 28.33 -7.00
C SER A 439 20.84 27.10 -6.82
N THR A 440 20.26 25.91 -6.61
CA THR A 440 21.00 24.67 -6.38
C THR A 440 21.38 24.02 -7.72
N PRO A 441 22.57 23.41 -7.86
CA PRO A 441 22.95 22.67 -9.06
C PRO A 441 21.89 21.62 -9.42
N ALA A 442 21.51 21.56 -10.69
CA ALA A 442 20.48 20.65 -11.17
C ALA A 442 20.97 19.19 -11.11
N THR A 443 20.67 18.51 -10.00
CA THR A 443 20.79 17.05 -9.88
C THR A 443 19.45 16.41 -10.20
N ARG A 444 19.47 15.12 -10.56
CA ARG A 444 18.24 14.36 -10.84
C ARG A 444 17.31 14.31 -9.61
N ASP A 445 17.87 14.17 -8.41
CA ASP A 445 17.10 14.14 -7.17
C ASP A 445 16.53 15.51 -6.79
N ALA A 446 17.28 16.59 -7.05
CA ALA A 446 16.81 17.96 -6.91
C ALA A 446 15.65 18.25 -7.86
N GLU A 447 15.77 17.84 -9.12
CA GLU A 447 14.70 17.99 -10.11
C GLU A 447 13.46 17.20 -9.70
N LEU A 448 13.61 15.94 -9.26
CA LEU A 448 12.48 15.15 -8.77
C LEU A 448 11.82 15.81 -7.54
N HIS A 449 12.62 16.37 -6.63
CA HIS A 449 12.10 17.08 -5.47
C HIS A 449 11.34 18.35 -5.85
N ALA A 450 11.84 19.14 -6.80
CA ALA A 450 11.13 20.30 -7.34
C ALA A 450 9.80 19.90 -8.01
N LEU A 451 9.78 18.80 -8.77
CA LEU A 451 8.56 18.26 -9.37
C LEU A 451 7.57 17.76 -8.32
N TRP A 452 8.05 17.14 -7.24
CA TRP A 452 7.21 16.75 -6.11
C TRP A 452 6.57 17.96 -5.42
N ILE A 453 7.32 19.05 -5.22
CA ILE A 453 6.80 20.29 -4.62
C ILE A 453 5.78 20.94 -5.54
N THR A 454 6.09 21.05 -6.84
CA THR A 454 5.18 21.59 -7.86
C THR A 454 3.87 20.82 -7.90
N HIS A 455 3.94 19.49 -7.76
CA HIS A 455 2.75 18.66 -7.62
C HIS A 455 1.96 18.97 -6.35
N HIS A 456 2.61 19.12 -5.19
CA HIS A 456 1.91 19.46 -3.94
C HIS A 456 1.32 20.87 -3.97
N GLN A 457 1.95 21.82 -4.67
CA GLN A 457 1.34 23.12 -4.95
C GLN A 457 0.04 22.96 -5.74
N SER A 458 -0.02 22.12 -6.77
CA SER A 458 -1.27 21.88 -7.52
C SER A 458 -2.40 21.30 -6.66
N ILE A 459 -2.07 20.44 -5.68
CA ILE A 459 -3.04 19.92 -4.70
C ILE A 459 -3.54 21.05 -3.79
N LEU A 460 -2.63 21.87 -3.28
CA LEU A 460 -2.97 22.99 -2.41
C LEU A 460 -3.86 24.01 -3.11
N GLU A 461 -3.60 24.33 -4.38
CA GLU A 461 -4.43 25.23 -5.18
C GLU A 461 -5.83 24.68 -5.42
N LEU A 462 -5.95 23.37 -5.68
CA LEU A 462 -7.23 22.69 -5.74
C LEU A 462 -7.99 22.82 -4.41
N HIS A 463 -7.32 22.57 -3.28
CA HIS A 463 -7.94 22.71 -1.95
C HIS A 463 -8.33 24.17 -1.64
N VAL A 464 -7.52 25.16 -2.05
CA VAL A 464 -7.85 26.59 -1.91
C VAL A 464 -9.10 26.93 -2.70
N ALA A 465 -9.20 26.47 -3.96
CA ALA A 465 -10.39 26.70 -4.78
C ALA A 465 -11.65 26.15 -4.12
N GLU A 466 -11.59 24.91 -3.61
CA GLU A 466 -12.71 24.25 -2.94
C GLU A 466 -13.09 24.95 -1.63
N THR A 467 -12.10 25.35 -0.83
CA THR A 467 -12.30 26.04 0.45
C THR A 467 -12.91 27.43 0.22
N MET A 468 -12.40 28.19 -0.76
CA MET A 468 -12.97 29.49 -1.13
C MET A 468 -14.40 29.36 -1.64
N TYR A 469 -14.69 28.34 -2.45
CA TYR A 469 -16.05 28.05 -2.88
C TYR A 469 -16.97 27.74 -1.69
N ALA A 470 -16.54 26.91 -0.75
CA ALA A 470 -17.29 26.58 0.46
C ALA A 470 -17.57 27.83 1.33
N ILE A 471 -16.54 28.67 1.55
CA ILE A 471 -16.67 29.94 2.28
C ILE A 471 -17.68 30.85 1.58
N SER A 472 -17.57 31.02 0.26
CA SER A 472 -18.49 31.87 -0.53
C SER A 472 -19.94 31.41 -0.41
N LYS A 473 -20.18 30.09 -0.36
CA LYS A 473 -21.50 29.50 -0.21
C LYS A 473 -22.07 29.64 1.20
N SER A 474 -21.21 29.63 2.22
CA SER A 474 -21.61 29.81 3.62
C SER A 474 -22.06 31.22 3.97
N GLY A 475 -21.91 32.20 3.06
CA GLY A 475 -22.19 33.62 3.32
C GLY A 475 -21.21 34.28 4.29
N SER A 476 -20.23 33.53 4.81
CA SER A 476 -19.26 33.98 5.81
C SER A 476 -17.97 34.49 5.16
N LEU A 477 -18.07 35.33 4.12
CA LEU A 477 -16.88 35.84 3.44
C LEU A 477 -16.05 36.71 4.42
N PRO A 478 -14.82 36.30 4.78
CA PRO A 478 -13.98 37.11 5.64
C PRO A 478 -13.60 38.39 4.89
N ARG A 479 -13.92 39.55 5.48
CA ARG A 479 -13.63 40.88 4.93
C ARG A 479 -12.13 41.18 4.79
N LEU A 480 -11.26 40.28 5.25
CA LEU A 480 -9.84 40.50 5.50
C LEU A 480 -8.88 39.99 4.42
N LEU A 481 -9.36 39.29 3.39
CA LEU A 481 -8.45 38.84 2.34
C LEU A 481 -8.07 40.02 1.42
N PRO A 482 -6.77 40.25 1.13
CA PRO A 482 -6.28 41.38 0.33
C PRO A 482 -6.62 41.27 -1.16
N PHE A 483 -7.42 40.27 -1.56
CA PHE A 483 -7.93 40.19 -2.91
C PHE A 483 -8.97 41.31 -3.05
N GLY A 484 -8.67 42.30 -3.89
CA GLY A 484 -9.56 43.45 -4.15
C GLY A 484 -10.97 43.02 -4.59
N LYS A 485 -11.81 43.97 -5.00
CA LYS A 485 -13.20 43.74 -5.45
C LYS A 485 -13.36 42.87 -6.73
N MET A 486 -12.43 41.95 -7.00
CA MET A 486 -12.60 40.89 -7.98
C MET A 486 -13.81 40.04 -7.62
N ASP A 487 -14.53 39.61 -8.66
CA ASP A 487 -15.68 38.73 -8.55
C ASP A 487 -15.32 37.48 -7.74
N ALA A 488 -15.83 37.39 -6.50
CA ALA A 488 -15.60 36.25 -5.60
C ALA A 488 -15.95 34.89 -6.25
N LYS A 489 -16.83 34.90 -7.27
CA LYS A 489 -17.19 33.73 -8.08
C LYS A 489 -16.08 33.27 -9.04
N ARG A 490 -15.23 34.18 -9.54
CA ARG A 490 -14.19 33.86 -10.53
C ARG A 490 -12.89 33.36 -9.89
N GLN A 491 -12.63 33.71 -8.63
CA GLN A 491 -11.39 33.33 -7.94
C GLN A 491 -11.19 31.82 -7.81
N PRO A 492 -12.18 31.00 -7.40
CA PRO A 492 -12.01 29.54 -7.37
C PRO A 492 -11.63 28.95 -8.73
N ILE A 493 -12.21 29.46 -9.83
CA ILE A 493 -11.91 28.98 -11.18
C ILE A 493 -10.45 29.27 -11.56
N GLN A 494 -9.92 30.44 -11.19
CA GLN A 494 -8.52 30.79 -11.45
C GLN A 494 -7.54 29.84 -10.73
N TRP A 495 -7.81 29.50 -9.47
CA TRP A 495 -7.02 28.52 -8.73
C TRP A 495 -7.08 27.12 -9.36
N LEU A 496 -8.24 26.69 -9.86
CA LEU A 496 -8.36 25.41 -10.58
C LEU A 496 -7.57 25.39 -11.89
N VAL A 497 -7.52 26.52 -12.61
CA VAL A 497 -6.68 26.65 -13.82
C VAL A 497 -5.20 26.52 -13.45
N GLN A 498 -4.74 27.20 -12.40
CA GLN A 498 -3.35 27.09 -11.92
C GLN A 498 -2.99 25.66 -11.49
N ALA A 499 -3.91 24.99 -10.78
CA ALA A 499 -3.74 23.59 -10.38
C ALA A 499 -3.59 22.66 -11.60
N ASP A 500 -4.45 22.83 -12.62
CA ASP A 500 -4.41 22.05 -13.87
C ASP A 500 -3.12 22.31 -14.68
N GLU A 501 -2.69 23.58 -14.77
CA GLU A 501 -1.45 23.98 -15.44
C GLU A 501 -0.22 23.36 -14.78
N ARG A 502 -0.09 23.45 -13.45
CA ARG A 502 1.03 22.86 -12.71
C ARG A 502 1.04 21.34 -12.79
N ALA A 503 -0.12 20.70 -12.58
CA ALA A 503 -0.24 19.25 -12.72
C ALA A 503 0.12 18.79 -14.15
N THR A 504 -0.29 19.54 -15.17
CA THR A 504 0.09 19.27 -16.56
C THR A 504 1.59 19.43 -16.79
N GLY A 505 2.22 20.46 -16.23
CA GLY A 505 3.67 20.65 -16.27
C GLY A 505 4.44 19.47 -15.65
N VAL A 506 4.00 19.00 -14.47
CA VAL A 506 4.61 17.83 -13.81
C VAL A 506 4.44 16.56 -14.66
N VAL A 507 3.26 16.34 -15.23
CA VAL A 507 3.02 15.18 -16.12
C VAL A 507 3.92 15.26 -17.36
N ALA A 508 4.07 16.43 -17.98
CA ALA A 508 4.94 16.62 -19.14
C ALA A 508 6.43 16.40 -18.79
N ALA A 509 6.87 16.79 -17.60
CA ALA A 509 8.25 16.59 -17.15
C ALA A 509 8.57 15.13 -16.78
N LEU A 510 7.59 14.39 -16.25
CA LEU A 510 7.78 13.01 -15.81
C LEU A 510 7.47 11.97 -16.89
N SER A 511 6.66 12.31 -17.91
CA SER A 511 6.21 11.33 -18.91
C SER A 511 6.71 11.60 -20.33
N GLN A 512 6.95 10.51 -21.04
CA GLN A 512 7.20 10.47 -22.48
C GLN A 512 6.24 9.43 -23.06
N GLU A 513 5.41 9.83 -24.03
CA GLU A 513 4.39 8.94 -24.65
C GLU A 513 3.38 8.34 -23.64
N GLY A 514 3.14 9.03 -22.53
CA GLY A 514 2.22 8.60 -21.48
C GLY A 514 2.81 7.66 -20.43
N GLU A 515 4.01 7.13 -20.68
CA GLU A 515 4.80 6.33 -19.73
C GLU A 515 5.85 7.19 -19.00
N LEU A 516 6.41 6.65 -17.92
CA LEU A 516 7.51 7.31 -17.21
C LEU A 516 8.72 7.47 -18.15
N ALA A 517 9.23 8.69 -18.30
CA ALA A 517 10.34 8.98 -19.20
C ALA A 517 11.60 8.20 -18.81
N SER A 518 12.41 7.80 -19.80
CA SER A 518 13.60 6.96 -19.58
C SER A 518 14.63 7.58 -18.64
N ARG A 519 14.72 8.91 -18.57
CA ARG A 519 15.60 9.63 -17.62
C ARG A 519 15.27 9.38 -16.15
N TRP A 520 14.02 9.02 -15.85
CA TRP A 520 13.57 8.68 -14.50
C TRP A 520 13.67 7.18 -14.21
N LYS A 521 14.13 6.37 -15.17
CA LYS A 521 14.43 4.94 -14.99
C LYS A 521 15.88 4.76 -14.51
N GLY A 522 16.22 3.56 -14.06
CA GLY A 522 17.58 3.20 -13.63
C GLY A 522 17.72 3.13 -12.12
N GLU A 523 17.71 4.26 -11.43
CA GLU A 523 17.66 4.29 -9.97
C GLU A 523 16.24 4.03 -9.48
N ARG A 524 16.03 2.85 -8.91
CA ARG A 524 14.71 2.31 -8.58
C ARG A 524 13.90 3.21 -7.64
N GLN A 525 14.55 3.80 -6.65
CA GLN A 525 13.88 4.64 -5.65
C GLN A 525 13.35 5.93 -6.27
N VAL A 526 14.20 6.55 -7.09
CA VAL A 526 13.85 7.73 -7.90
C VAL A 526 12.75 7.37 -8.90
N GLU A 527 12.85 6.20 -9.55
CA GLU A 527 11.83 5.68 -10.47
C GLU A 527 10.48 5.48 -9.77
N ALA A 528 10.47 4.84 -8.60
CA ALA A 528 9.27 4.59 -7.81
C ALA A 528 8.64 5.89 -7.29
N ALA A 529 9.46 6.84 -6.84
CA ALA A 529 9.00 8.17 -6.44
C ALA A 529 8.43 8.95 -7.64
N ALA A 530 9.15 9.00 -8.77
CA ALA A 530 8.71 9.66 -10.00
C ALA A 530 7.42 9.05 -10.56
N ALA A 531 7.30 7.72 -10.58
CA ALA A 531 6.08 7.03 -11.01
C ALA A 531 4.87 7.39 -10.14
N ARG A 532 5.07 7.54 -8.82
CA ARG A 532 3.99 7.98 -7.91
C ARG A 532 3.60 9.42 -8.16
N VAL A 533 4.56 10.34 -8.24
CA VAL A 533 4.28 11.75 -8.55
C VAL A 533 3.57 11.87 -9.90
N LEU A 534 3.98 11.12 -10.92
CA LEU A 534 3.32 11.09 -12.23
C LEU A 534 1.86 10.63 -12.13
N ARG A 535 1.61 9.51 -11.43
CA ARG A 535 0.26 8.98 -11.24
C ARG A 535 -0.63 9.99 -10.50
N ASP A 536 -0.11 10.58 -9.43
CA ASP A 536 -0.89 11.45 -8.56
C ASP A 536 -1.12 12.82 -9.23
N ALA A 537 -0.16 13.34 -9.99
CA ALA A 537 -0.34 14.53 -10.83
C ALA A 537 -1.42 14.32 -11.92
N LYS A 538 -1.48 13.15 -12.56
CA LYS A 538 -2.57 12.81 -13.50
C LYS A 538 -3.95 12.88 -12.82
N ARG A 539 -4.05 12.41 -11.57
CA ARG A 539 -5.30 12.46 -10.79
C ARG A 539 -5.71 13.87 -10.42
N VAL A 540 -4.76 14.70 -9.99
CA VAL A 540 -5.01 16.12 -9.67
C VAL A 540 -5.48 16.86 -10.92
N LYS A 541 -4.81 16.64 -12.06
CA LYS A 541 -5.21 17.19 -13.35
C LYS A 541 -6.66 16.85 -13.70
N GLU A 542 -7.04 15.57 -13.62
CA GLU A 542 -8.42 15.14 -13.90
C GLU A 542 -9.42 15.78 -12.95
N THR A 543 -9.07 15.85 -11.66
CA THR A 543 -9.94 16.41 -10.60
C THR A 543 -10.14 17.91 -10.79
N ALA A 544 -9.08 18.67 -11.07
CA ALA A 544 -9.15 20.10 -11.34
C ALA A 544 -10.05 20.41 -12.55
N ASN A 545 -9.91 19.63 -13.63
CA ASN A 545 -10.77 19.74 -14.81
C ASN A 545 -12.25 19.46 -14.49
N ARG A 546 -12.53 18.43 -13.71
CA ARG A 546 -13.89 18.08 -13.28
C ARG A 546 -14.50 19.15 -12.36
N SER A 547 -13.73 19.66 -11.41
CA SER A 547 -14.18 20.74 -10.52
C SER A 547 -14.44 22.03 -11.31
N ARG A 548 -13.59 22.37 -12.28
CA ARG A 548 -13.75 23.56 -13.13
C ARG A 548 -15.05 23.50 -13.93
N THR A 549 -15.26 22.42 -14.68
CA THR A 549 -16.48 22.22 -15.48
C THR A 549 -17.74 22.27 -14.61
N THR A 550 -17.67 21.75 -13.38
CA THR A 550 -18.79 21.80 -12.42
C THR A 550 -19.08 23.23 -11.92
N LEU A 551 -18.05 24.06 -11.74
CA LEU A 551 -18.21 25.45 -11.31
C LEU A 551 -18.65 26.37 -12.45
N GLU A 552 -18.21 26.13 -13.67
CA GLU A 552 -18.62 26.91 -14.86
C GLU A 552 -20.08 26.65 -15.25
N ALA A 553 -20.62 25.48 -14.90
CA ALA A 553 -22.02 25.13 -15.15
C ALA A 553 -23.01 25.77 -14.16
N LYS A 554 -22.53 26.39 -13.07
CA LYS A 554 -23.34 27.03 -12.02
C LYS A 554 -23.30 28.54 -12.14
#